data_AF-A0A965X6T5-F1
#
_entry.id   AF-A0A965X6T5-F1
#
_cell.length_a   1.000
_cell.length_b   1.000
_cell.length_c   1.000
_cell.angle_alpha   90.00
_cell.angle_beta   90.00
_cell.angle_gamma   90.00
#
_symmetry.space_group_name_H-M   'P 1'
#
loop_
_entity.id
_entity.type
_entity.pdbx_description
1 polymer ?
#
loop_
_entity_poly.entity_id
_entity_poly.type
_entity_poly.pdbx_seq_one_letter_code
_entity_poly.pdbx_strand_id
1 'polypeptide(L)'
;MKIVILDGYTENPGDLSWGELEKLGTLTVYDRTPVDQVAARIGDADAVITNKTPVSRETLAACPNVKYIGVLATGYNIVDVAAAKERGIPVCNIPTYGTAAVSQFAIAMLLEICHHVPHHSDAVHEGRWERCPDWCFWDYPLIDDKYSLLQATEMNDRGYYI
;
A
#
# COMPACT_ATOMS: atom_id res chain seq x y z
N MET A 1 -12.72 -24.38 -2.94
CA MET A 1 -12.32 -23.20 -3.73
C MET A 1 -10.80 -23.12 -3.70
N LYS A 2 -10.15 -22.93 -4.84
CA LYS A 2 -8.70 -22.68 -4.94
C LYS A 2 -8.44 -21.18 -5.01
N ILE A 3 -7.63 -20.67 -4.09
CA ILE A 3 -7.32 -19.24 -3.95
C ILE A 3 -5.82 -19.06 -4.17
N VAL A 4 -5.43 -18.13 -5.04
CA VAL A 4 -4.03 -17.76 -5.26
C VAL A 4 -3.83 -16.29 -4.96
N ILE A 5 -2.85 -15.98 -4.11
CA ILE A 5 -2.32 -14.63 -3.91
C ILE A 5 -1.01 -14.51 -4.71
N LEU A 6 -0.96 -13.58 -5.66
CA LEU A 6 0.17 -13.46 -6.58
C LEU A 6 1.37 -12.69 -5.99
N ASP A 7 1.15 -11.84 -5.00
CA ASP A 7 2.13 -10.92 -4.44
C ASP A 7 1.80 -10.51 -2.99
N GLY A 8 1.80 -11.50 -2.10
CA GLY A 8 1.39 -11.34 -0.70
C GLY A 8 2.42 -10.67 0.22
N TYR A 9 3.69 -10.55 -0.18
CA TYR A 9 4.76 -10.16 0.76
C TYR A 9 4.56 -8.76 1.36
N THR A 10 4.10 -7.78 0.56
CA THR A 10 3.89 -6.41 1.06
C THR A 10 2.65 -6.30 1.95
N GLU A 11 1.71 -7.23 1.80
CA GLU A 11 0.50 -7.27 2.62
C GLU A 11 0.77 -7.96 3.96
N ASN A 12 1.53 -9.06 3.93
CA ASN A 12 1.91 -9.82 5.12
C ASN A 12 3.34 -10.38 4.97
N PRO A 13 4.37 -9.63 5.41
CA PRO A 13 5.76 -10.10 5.47
C PRO A 13 6.04 -11.02 6.66
N GLY A 14 5.02 -11.43 7.43
CA GLY A 14 5.13 -12.37 8.55
C GLY A 14 4.58 -11.87 9.89
N ASP A 15 4.05 -10.66 9.93
CA ASP A 15 3.47 -10.00 11.11
C ASP A 15 1.93 -10.06 11.17
N LEU A 16 1.28 -10.54 10.11
CA LEU A 16 -0.17 -10.77 10.02
C LEU A 16 -0.48 -12.25 9.74
N SER A 17 -1.76 -12.57 9.54
CA SER A 17 -2.24 -13.93 9.27
C SER A 17 -3.10 -14.00 8.02
N TRP A 18 -2.91 -15.08 7.24
CA TRP A 18 -3.77 -15.44 6.11
C TRP A 18 -4.96 -16.33 6.50
N GLY A 19 -5.13 -16.63 7.80
CA GLY A 19 -6.05 -17.66 8.29
C GLY A 19 -7.52 -17.46 7.88
N GLU A 20 -7.99 -16.22 7.73
CA GLU A 20 -9.36 -15.99 7.26
C GLU A 20 -9.56 -16.42 5.79
N LEU A 21 -8.55 -16.27 4.93
CA LEU A 21 -8.61 -16.76 3.55
C LEU A 21 -8.46 -18.28 3.48
N GLU A 22 -7.63 -18.87 4.35
CA GLU A 22 -7.46 -20.33 4.44
C GLU A 22 -8.76 -21.05 4.83
N LYS A 23 -9.63 -20.41 5.62
CA LYS A 23 -10.97 -20.94 5.95
C LYS A 23 -11.89 -21.03 4.74
N LEU A 24 -11.65 -20.25 3.69
CA LEU A 24 -12.49 -20.20 2.49
C LEU A 24 -12.09 -21.24 1.43
N GLY A 25 -10.92 -21.87 1.56
CA GLY A 25 -10.45 -22.87 0.60
C GLY A 25 -8.95 -23.15 0.65
N THR A 26 -8.46 -23.86 -0.36
CA THR A 26 -7.02 -24.14 -0.49
C THR A 26 -6.32 -22.87 -0.97
N LEU A 27 -5.49 -22.29 -0.10
CA LEU A 27 -4.75 -21.06 -0.34
C LEU A 27 -3.32 -21.37 -0.78
N THR A 28 -2.86 -20.69 -1.83
CA THR A 28 -1.43 -20.60 -2.19
C THR A 28 -1.03 -19.14 -2.22
N VAL A 29 0.03 -18.79 -1.49
CA VAL A 29 0.55 -17.41 -1.41
C VAL A 29 1.94 -17.37 -2.04
N TYR A 30 2.12 -16.49 -3.01
CA TYR A 30 3.42 -16.14 -3.55
C TYR A 30 3.84 -14.78 -3.04
N ASP A 31 5.09 -14.65 -2.61
CA ASP A 31 5.63 -13.35 -2.16
C ASP A 31 5.54 -12.29 -3.25
N ARG A 32 5.94 -12.67 -4.47
CA ARG A 32 5.99 -11.84 -5.67
C ARG A 32 5.87 -12.74 -6.90
N THR A 33 5.15 -12.30 -7.92
CA THR A 33 5.00 -13.04 -9.18
C THR A 33 5.56 -12.26 -10.38
N PRO A 34 6.58 -12.79 -11.07
CA PRO A 34 7.03 -12.27 -12.36
C PRO A 34 5.92 -12.33 -13.42
N VAL A 35 5.89 -11.34 -14.32
CA VAL A 35 4.83 -11.19 -15.33
C VAL A 35 4.66 -12.44 -16.21
N ASP A 36 5.76 -13.09 -16.58
CA ASP A 36 5.79 -14.31 -17.38
C ASP A 36 5.28 -15.56 -16.63
N GLN A 37 5.16 -15.51 -15.30
CA GLN A 37 4.68 -16.62 -14.48
C GLN A 37 3.24 -16.45 -14.00
N VAL A 38 2.58 -15.32 -14.28
CA VAL A 38 1.25 -15.01 -13.73
C VAL A 38 0.24 -16.10 -14.08
N ALA A 39 0.07 -16.42 -15.36
CA ALA A 39 -0.89 -17.44 -15.80
C ALA A 39 -0.55 -18.83 -15.24
N ALA A 40 0.74 -19.19 -15.19
CA ALA A 40 1.20 -20.47 -14.65
C ALA A 40 0.88 -20.61 -13.15
N ARG A 41 1.04 -19.54 -12.38
CA ARG A 41 0.76 -19.52 -10.94
C ARG A 41 -0.72 -19.43 -10.60
N ILE A 42 -1.51 -18.76 -11.43
CA ILE A 42 -2.98 -18.81 -11.34
C ILE A 42 -3.46 -20.24 -11.61
N GLY A 43 -2.98 -20.86 -12.69
CA GLY A 43 -3.32 -22.23 -13.06
C GLY A 43 -4.84 -22.44 -13.12
N ASP A 44 -5.34 -23.34 -12.27
CA ASP A 44 -6.76 -23.67 -12.17
C ASP A 44 -7.48 -23.02 -10.97
N ALA A 45 -6.94 -21.92 -10.43
CA ALA A 45 -7.55 -21.20 -9.32
C ALA A 45 -8.96 -20.68 -9.64
N ASP A 46 -9.84 -20.76 -8.63
CA ASP A 46 -11.18 -20.15 -8.69
C ASP A 46 -11.11 -18.64 -8.38
N ALA A 47 -10.23 -18.25 -7.46
CA ALA A 47 -10.08 -16.88 -6.98
C ALA A 47 -8.62 -16.42 -7.08
N VAL A 48 -8.42 -15.24 -7.66
CA VAL A 48 -7.10 -14.60 -7.78
C VAL A 48 -7.09 -13.34 -6.93
N ILE A 49 -6.11 -13.22 -6.06
CA ILE A 49 -5.89 -12.05 -5.21
C ILE A 49 -4.55 -11.42 -5.62
N THR A 50 -4.52 -10.11 -5.80
CA THR A 50 -3.33 -9.39 -6.27
C THR A 50 -3.24 -7.99 -5.66
N ASN A 51 -2.04 -7.47 -5.44
CA ASN A 51 -1.81 -6.07 -5.08
C ASN A 51 -1.39 -5.25 -6.30
N LYS A 52 -0.31 -5.67 -6.97
CA LYS A 52 0.30 -4.99 -8.12
C LYS A 52 0.69 -5.92 -9.27
N THR A 53 0.58 -7.23 -9.11
CA THR A 53 0.83 -8.20 -10.18
C THR A 53 -0.24 -8.04 -11.28
N PRO A 54 0.13 -7.71 -12.52
CA PRO A 54 -0.85 -7.44 -13.57
C PRO A 54 -1.69 -8.66 -13.94
N VAL A 55 -3.00 -8.47 -14.05
CA VAL A 55 -3.95 -9.46 -14.54
C VAL A 55 -4.56 -8.93 -15.84
N SER A 56 -3.87 -9.18 -16.95
CA SER A 56 -4.27 -8.70 -18.28
C SER A 56 -5.34 -9.59 -18.93
N ARG A 57 -5.87 -9.15 -20.07
CA ARG A 57 -6.75 -9.96 -20.92
C ARG A 57 -6.13 -11.30 -21.32
N GLU A 58 -4.85 -11.33 -21.63
CA GLU A 58 -4.11 -12.53 -22.02
C GLU A 58 -4.00 -13.50 -20.84
N THR A 59 -3.69 -12.98 -19.65
CA THR A 59 -3.69 -13.77 -18.41
C THR A 59 -5.06 -14.40 -18.18
N LEU A 60 -6.12 -13.60 -18.31
CA LEU A 60 -7.49 -14.07 -18.17
C LEU A 60 -7.82 -15.15 -19.21
N ALA A 61 -7.52 -14.93 -20.48
CA ALA A 61 -7.74 -15.91 -21.53
C ALA A 61 -7.03 -17.26 -21.26
N ALA A 62 -5.81 -17.21 -20.70
CA ALA A 62 -5.06 -18.40 -20.32
C ALA A 62 -5.60 -19.11 -19.05
N CYS A 63 -6.39 -18.42 -18.23
CA CYS A 63 -6.92 -18.92 -16.95
C CYS A 63 -8.46 -18.99 -16.98
N PRO A 64 -9.05 -20.00 -17.64
CA PRO A 64 -10.49 -20.09 -17.84
C PRO A 64 -11.30 -20.30 -16.54
N ASN A 65 -10.67 -20.85 -15.50
CA ASN A 65 -11.34 -21.23 -14.24
C ASN A 65 -11.57 -20.08 -13.26
N VAL A 66 -10.94 -18.92 -13.50
CA VAL A 66 -11.05 -17.76 -12.61
C VAL A 66 -12.50 -17.27 -12.58
N LYS A 67 -13.04 -17.16 -11.38
CA LYS A 67 -14.42 -16.71 -11.07
C LYS A 67 -14.45 -15.46 -10.20
N TYR A 68 -13.33 -15.07 -9.61
CA TYR A 68 -13.24 -13.90 -8.74
C TYR A 68 -11.83 -13.29 -8.78
N ILE A 69 -11.77 -11.96 -8.75
CA ILE A 69 -10.52 -11.20 -8.61
C ILE A 69 -10.65 -10.22 -7.45
N GLY A 70 -9.77 -10.36 -6.45
CA GLY A 70 -9.63 -9.43 -5.34
C GLY A 70 -8.36 -8.60 -5.47
N VAL A 71 -8.45 -7.30 -5.22
CA VAL A 71 -7.32 -6.37 -5.24
C VAL A 71 -7.01 -5.91 -3.82
N LEU A 72 -5.80 -6.20 -3.34
CA LEU A 72 -5.27 -5.78 -2.03
C LEU A 72 -4.86 -4.30 -2.04
N ALA A 73 -5.73 -3.44 -2.58
CA ALA A 73 -5.53 -2.00 -2.68
C ALA A 73 -6.85 -1.30 -3.05
N THR A 74 -6.88 0.02 -2.93
CA THR A 74 -7.94 0.86 -3.50
C THR A 74 -7.82 0.96 -5.02
N GLY A 75 -6.60 1.13 -5.54
CA GLY A 75 -6.33 1.23 -6.98
C GLY A 75 -6.21 -0.16 -7.63
N TYR A 76 -6.88 -0.34 -8.77
CA TYR A 76 -7.00 -1.62 -9.48
C TYR A 76 -6.61 -1.54 -10.97
N ASN A 77 -5.86 -0.51 -11.37
CA ASN A 77 -5.43 -0.27 -12.76
C ASN A 77 -4.55 -1.38 -13.37
N ILE A 78 -4.11 -2.33 -12.55
CA ILE A 78 -3.36 -3.52 -12.93
C ILE A 78 -4.24 -4.68 -13.43
N VAL A 79 -5.56 -4.61 -13.25
CA VAL A 79 -6.53 -5.60 -13.73
C VAL A 79 -7.23 -5.07 -14.97
N ASP A 80 -7.28 -5.87 -16.04
CA ASP A 80 -8.17 -5.59 -17.18
C ASP A 80 -9.63 -5.89 -16.79
N VAL A 81 -10.27 -4.89 -16.17
CA VAL A 81 -11.65 -4.98 -15.69
C VAL A 81 -12.66 -5.12 -16.84
N ALA A 82 -12.32 -4.68 -18.06
CA ALA A 82 -13.18 -4.86 -19.22
C ALA A 82 -13.20 -6.34 -19.64
N ALA A 83 -12.02 -6.96 -19.75
CA ALA A 83 -11.89 -8.38 -20.04
C ALA A 83 -12.52 -9.26 -18.94
N ALA A 84 -12.36 -8.87 -17.66
CA ALA A 84 -13.02 -9.56 -16.55
C ALA A 84 -14.55 -9.46 -16.66
N LYS A 85 -15.09 -8.28 -16.96
CA LYS A 85 -16.53 -8.03 -17.14
C LYS A 85 -17.12 -8.82 -18.30
N GLU A 86 -16.45 -8.87 -19.45
CA GLU A 86 -16.86 -9.68 -20.61
C GLU A 86 -17.05 -11.17 -20.25
N ARG A 87 -16.26 -11.67 -19.29
CA ARG A 87 -16.33 -13.03 -18.79
C ARG A 87 -17.24 -13.22 -17.56
N GLY A 88 -17.88 -12.15 -17.09
CA GLY A 88 -18.70 -12.19 -15.87
C GLY A 88 -17.90 -12.40 -14.58
N ILE A 89 -16.61 -12.06 -14.57
CA ILE A 89 -15.74 -12.18 -13.39
C ILE A 89 -15.82 -10.89 -12.57
N PRO A 90 -16.35 -10.93 -11.33
CA PRO A 90 -16.31 -9.78 -10.44
C PRO A 90 -14.88 -9.40 -10.05
N VAL A 91 -14.61 -8.10 -10.03
CA VAL A 91 -13.36 -7.51 -9.53
C VAL A 91 -13.71 -6.63 -8.34
N CYS A 92 -13.10 -6.91 -7.18
CA CYS A 92 -13.33 -6.17 -5.94
C CYS A 92 -12.02 -5.56 -5.45
N ASN A 93 -12.06 -4.28 -5.09
CA ASN A 93 -10.96 -3.58 -4.43
C ASN A 93 -11.30 -3.37 -2.94
N ILE A 94 -10.34 -2.84 -2.18
CA ILE A 94 -10.52 -2.52 -0.75
C ILE A 94 -10.35 -1.01 -0.57
N PRO A 95 -11.45 -0.23 -0.47
CA PRO A 95 -11.35 1.19 -0.13
C PRO A 95 -11.03 1.39 1.35
N THR A 96 -10.68 2.63 1.71
CA THR A 96 -10.57 3.17 3.09
C THR A 96 -9.62 2.51 4.10
N TYR A 97 -8.95 1.40 3.77
CA TYR A 97 -8.02 0.73 4.70
C TYR A 97 -6.84 1.61 5.18
N GLY A 98 -6.39 2.52 4.31
CA GLY A 98 -5.18 3.33 4.53
C GLY A 98 -5.42 4.75 5.04
N THR A 99 -6.66 5.19 5.29
CA THR A 99 -6.98 6.61 5.53
C THR A 99 -6.14 7.21 6.67
N ALA A 100 -6.10 6.55 7.83
CA ALA A 100 -5.34 7.03 8.98
C ALA A 100 -3.82 6.93 8.75
N ALA A 101 -3.35 5.79 8.24
CA ALA A 101 -1.92 5.56 8.01
C ALA A 101 -1.31 6.56 7.02
N VAL A 102 -1.99 6.83 5.90
CA VAL A 102 -1.54 7.83 4.91
C VAL A 102 -1.51 9.23 5.52
N SER A 103 -2.52 9.59 6.31
CA SER A 103 -2.59 10.89 6.97
C SER A 103 -1.46 11.07 8.01
N GLN A 104 -1.22 10.05 8.82
CA GLN A 104 -0.12 10.04 9.79
C GLN A 104 1.24 10.16 9.10
N PHE A 105 1.44 9.47 7.97
CA PHE A 105 2.69 9.54 7.22
C PHE A 105 2.91 10.92 6.60
N ALA A 106 1.86 11.57 6.10
CA ALA A 106 1.93 12.94 5.59
C ALA A 106 2.36 13.94 6.69
N ILE A 107 1.78 13.81 7.89
CA ILE A 107 2.17 14.62 9.05
C ILE A 107 3.61 14.32 9.47
N ALA A 108 4.02 13.05 9.50
CA ALA A 108 5.39 12.66 9.84
C ALA A 108 6.42 13.28 8.88
N MET A 109 6.14 13.26 7.56
CA MET A 109 7.00 13.92 6.57
C MET A 109 7.04 15.45 6.75
N LEU A 110 5.90 16.07 7.08
CA LEU A 110 5.85 17.51 7.35
C LEU A 110 6.72 17.88 8.55
N LEU A 111 6.59 17.14 9.66
CA LEU A 111 7.39 17.37 10.86
C LEU A 111 8.87 17.13 10.60
N GLU A 112 9.22 16.16 9.77
CA GLU A 112 10.61 15.94 9.37
C GLU A 112 11.19 17.13 8.61
N ILE A 113 10.43 17.72 7.68
CA ILE A 113 10.85 18.93 6.95
C ILE A 113 10.96 20.14 7.90
N CYS A 114 10.09 20.25 8.90
CA CYS A 114 10.08 21.37 9.83
C CYS A 114 11.16 21.31 10.90
N HIS A 115 11.59 20.10 11.29
CA HIS A 115 12.38 19.89 12.51
C HIS A 115 13.67 19.09 12.29
N HIS A 116 13.79 18.32 11.20
CA HIS A 116 14.96 17.50 10.88
C HIS A 116 15.42 16.65 12.08
N VAL A 117 14.49 15.89 12.66
CA VAL A 117 14.71 15.20 13.94
C VAL A 117 15.82 14.15 13.86
N PRO A 118 15.87 13.25 12.85
CA PRO A 118 16.94 12.28 12.68
C PRO A 118 18.31 12.94 12.57
N HIS A 119 18.44 14.03 11.80
CA HIS A 119 19.71 14.76 11.67
C HIS A 119 20.21 15.28 13.01
N HIS A 120 19.35 15.92 13.79
CA HIS A 120 19.74 16.41 15.11
C HIS A 120 20.01 15.26 16.10
N SER A 121 19.30 14.14 15.99
CA SER A 121 19.60 12.92 16.75
C SER A 121 21.02 12.39 16.44
N ASP A 122 21.39 12.30 15.16
CA ASP A 122 22.71 11.86 14.75
C ASP A 122 23.81 12.83 15.23
N ALA A 123 23.59 14.13 15.09
CA ALA A 123 24.49 15.16 15.60
C ALA A 123 24.73 15.05 17.12
N VAL A 124 23.69 14.72 17.89
CA VAL A 124 23.81 14.47 19.33
C VAL A 124 24.64 13.21 19.61
N HIS A 125 24.40 12.10 18.89
CA HIS A 125 25.20 10.87 19.02
C HIS A 125 26.68 11.07 18.63
N GLU A 126 26.98 12.02 17.75
CA GLU A 126 28.34 12.44 17.43
C GLU A 126 28.98 13.33 18.52
N GLY A 127 28.26 13.61 19.61
CA GLY A 127 28.72 14.44 20.73
C GLY A 127 28.68 15.94 20.45
N ARG A 128 27.96 16.40 19.43
CA ARG A 128 27.93 17.83 19.07
C ARG A 128 27.23 18.69 20.11
N TRP A 129 26.27 18.15 20.86
CA TRP A 129 25.65 18.86 21.98
C TRP A 129 26.65 19.12 23.10
N GLU A 130 27.40 18.11 23.52
CA GLU A 130 28.40 18.25 24.61
C GLU A 130 29.48 19.27 24.27
N ARG A 131 29.87 19.34 22.99
CA ARG A 131 30.86 20.31 22.48
C ARG A 131 30.26 21.68 22.13
N CYS A 132 28.94 21.83 22.21
CA CYS A 132 28.27 23.07 21.88
C CYS A 132 28.58 24.12 22.98
N PRO A 133 29.05 25.32 22.62
CA PRO A 133 29.25 26.38 23.61
C PRO A 133 27.93 26.90 24.19
N ASP A 134 26.82 26.67 23.50
CA ASP A 134 25.47 27.06 23.89
C ASP A 134 24.70 25.89 24.53
N TRP A 135 23.65 26.22 25.28
CA TRP A 135 22.81 25.22 25.94
C TRP A 135 21.97 24.38 24.96
N CYS A 136 21.81 24.85 23.71
CA CYS A 136 21.13 24.16 22.61
C CYS A 136 21.78 24.51 21.27
N PHE A 137 21.48 23.73 20.22
CA PHE A 137 21.86 24.05 18.84
C PHE A 137 20.79 23.55 17.86
N TRP A 138 20.82 24.10 16.66
CA TRP A 138 20.11 23.56 15.49
C TRP A 138 20.95 23.85 14.24
N ASP A 139 21.02 22.87 13.34
CA ASP A 139 21.72 23.03 12.04
C ASP A 139 20.78 23.51 10.94
N TYR A 140 19.48 23.33 11.15
CA TYR A 140 18.43 23.74 10.24
C TYR A 140 17.47 24.67 10.97
N PRO A 141 16.89 25.68 10.29
CA PRO A 141 15.85 26.51 10.87
C PRO A 141 14.70 25.64 11.40
N LEU A 142 14.34 25.83 12.67
CA LEU A 142 13.14 25.21 13.24
C LEU A 142 11.92 25.99 12.78
N ILE A 143 11.10 25.38 11.92
CA ILE A 143 9.92 26.02 11.35
C ILE A 143 8.69 25.68 12.22
N ASP A 144 8.02 26.71 12.72
CA ASP A 144 6.73 26.60 13.43
C ASP A 144 5.57 26.53 12.42
N ASP A 145 4.58 25.69 12.69
CA ASP A 145 3.46 25.34 11.81
C ASP A 145 2.33 26.38 11.80
N LYS A 146 2.42 27.40 12.66
CA LYS A 146 1.44 28.49 12.78
C LYS A 146 1.13 29.25 11.49
N TYR A 147 1.98 29.19 10.47
CA TYR A 147 1.76 29.86 9.18
C TYR A 147 1.36 28.93 8.02
N SER A 148 1.49 27.61 8.17
CA SER A 148 1.30 26.64 7.05
C SER A 148 0.05 25.76 7.19
N LEU A 149 -0.41 25.47 8.41
CA LEU A 149 -1.57 24.58 8.64
C LEU A 149 -2.91 25.17 8.18
N LEU A 150 -3.03 26.49 8.06
CA LEU A 150 -4.25 27.18 7.62
C LEU A 150 -4.64 26.90 6.17
N GLN A 151 -3.72 26.39 5.33
CA GLN A 151 -4.02 26.09 3.92
C GLN A 151 -4.42 24.63 3.67
N ALA A 152 -4.08 23.70 4.56
CA ALA A 152 -4.35 22.27 4.36
C ALA A 152 -5.78 21.86 4.75
N THR A 153 -6.40 22.56 5.71
CA THR A 153 -7.76 22.27 6.17
C THR A 153 -8.85 22.70 5.16
N GLU A 154 -8.58 23.66 4.27
CA GLU A 154 -9.55 24.11 3.27
C GLU A 154 -9.72 23.14 2.08
N MET A 155 -8.81 22.16 1.90
CA MET A 155 -8.88 21.22 0.77
C MET A 155 -9.76 19.99 1.03
N ASN A 156 -10.12 19.68 2.27
CA ASN A 156 -10.92 18.48 2.60
C ASN A 156 -12.44 18.70 2.61
N ASP A 157 -12.91 19.96 2.60
CA ASP A 157 -14.35 20.30 2.71
C ASP A 157 -15.07 20.50 1.37
N ARG A 158 -14.45 20.14 0.24
CA ARG A 158 -15.09 20.24 -1.10
C ARG A 158 -15.39 18.90 -1.78
N GLY A 159 -15.34 17.77 -1.06
CA GLY A 159 -15.41 16.42 -1.67
C GLY A 159 -16.63 15.56 -1.37
N TYR A 160 -17.58 16.00 -0.53
CA TYR A 160 -18.76 15.18 -0.16
C TYR A 160 -20.07 15.92 -0.42
N TYR A 161 -20.45 16.03 -1.69
CA TYR A 161 -21.86 16.14 -2.10
C TYR A 161 -22.07 15.31 -3.36
N ILE A 162 -22.82 14.21 -3.18
CA ILE A 162 -23.62 13.40 -4.12
C ILE A 162 -23.23 13.38 -5.60
#